data_AF-A0A536ZML4-F1
#
_entry.id   AF-A0A536ZML4-F1
#
_cell.length_a   1.000
_cell.length_b   1.000
_cell.length_c   1.000
_cell.angle_alpha   90.00
_cell.angle_beta   90.00
_cell.angle_gamma   90.00
#
_symmetry.space_group_name_H-M   'P 1'
#
loop_
_entity.id
_entity.type
_entity.pdbx_description
1 polymer ?
#
loop_
_entity_poly.entity_id
_entity_poly.type
_entity_poly.pdbx_seq_one_letter_code
_entity_poly.pdbx_strand_id
1 'polypeptide(L)'
;LMRREAFALRAHMEATLRQAFPATPVVLDPVAQMRRGVADLRAAAGSSDPREFLGLAAMLSRALAAEGDAVRALEFRDGALRVDFDPRALEAKKQREALLEKASAAGLAGRWSDASLSVRLKGDSP
;
A
#
# COMPACT_ATOMS: atom_id res chain seq x y z
N LEU A 1 24.89 30.25 -3.82
CA LEU A 1 26.36 30.09 -3.88
C LEU A 1 26.82 28.92 -3.00
N MET A 2 26.54 28.94 -1.69
CA MET A 2 26.89 27.86 -0.73
C MET A 2 26.53 26.41 -1.15
N ARG A 3 25.36 26.18 -1.77
CA ARG A 3 24.97 24.83 -2.25
C ARG A 3 25.84 24.30 -3.40
N ARG A 4 26.36 25.19 -4.25
CA ARG A 4 27.26 24.80 -5.36
C ARG A 4 28.66 24.47 -4.86
N GLU A 5 29.13 25.25 -3.89
CA GLU A 5 30.43 25.02 -3.24
C GLU A 5 30.44 23.70 -2.44
N ALA A 6 29.36 23.41 -1.72
CA ALA A 6 29.21 22.13 -1.01
C ALA A 6 29.21 20.92 -1.96
N PHE A 7 28.58 21.05 -3.13
CA PHE A 7 28.56 19.99 -4.14
C PHE A 7 29.95 19.79 -4.78
N ALA A 8 30.63 20.88 -5.11
CA ALA A 8 31.98 20.83 -5.67
C ALA A 8 32.99 20.20 -4.70
N LEU A 9 32.91 20.53 -3.40
CA LEU A 9 33.76 19.94 -2.37
C LEU A 9 33.52 18.43 -2.22
N ARG A 10 32.24 18.01 -2.22
CA ARG A 10 31.87 16.60 -2.07
C ARG A 10 32.34 15.76 -3.27
N ALA A 11 32.20 16.28 -4.49
CA ALA A 11 32.70 15.63 -5.70
C ALA A 11 34.22 15.47 -5.70
N HIS A 12 34.95 16.49 -5.21
CA HIS A 12 36.41 16.42 -5.09
C HIS A 12 36.86 15.36 -4.08
N MET A 13 36.22 15.30 -2.91
CA MET A 13 36.52 14.30 -1.88
C MET A 13 36.27 12.86 -2.37
N GLU A 14 35.19 12.63 -3.13
CA GLU A 14 34.87 11.33 -3.70
C GLU A 14 35.91 10.89 -4.75
N ALA A 15 36.37 11.81 -5.59
CA ALA A 15 37.42 11.55 -6.57
C ALA A 15 38.75 11.18 -5.89
N THR A 16 39.15 11.91 -4.84
CA THR A 16 40.35 11.62 -4.06
C THR A 16 40.27 10.25 -3.37
N LEU A 17 39.12 9.90 -2.80
CA LEU A 17 38.90 8.60 -2.16
C LEU A 17 39.04 7.44 -3.16
N ARG A 18 38.40 7.57 -4.33
CA ARG A 18 38.44 6.55 -5.40
C ARG A 18 39.85 6.38 -5.98
N GLN A 19 40.63 7.45 -6.03
CA GLN A 19 42.02 7.43 -6.50
C GLN A 19 42.98 6.81 -5.47
N ALA A 20 42.81 7.10 -4.19
CA ALA A 20 43.69 6.61 -3.13
C ALA A 20 43.41 5.14 -2.76
N PHE A 21 42.18 4.67 -2.93
CA PHE A 21 41.76 3.33 -2.54
C PHE A 21 40.99 2.59 -3.66
N PRO A 22 41.65 2.27 -4.79
CA PRO A 22 40.99 1.70 -5.97
C PRO A 22 40.36 0.31 -5.76
N ALA A 23 40.76 -0.42 -4.70
CA ALA A 23 40.22 -1.73 -4.35
C ALA A 23 39.11 -1.68 -3.29
N THR A 24 38.70 -0.50 -2.81
CA THR A 24 37.67 -0.36 -1.77
C THR A 24 36.31 -0.15 -2.42
N PRO A 25 35.30 -1.01 -2.16
CA PRO A 25 33.94 -0.79 -2.64
C PRO A 25 33.44 0.55 -2.10
N VAL A 26 33.11 1.48 -3.01
CA VAL A 26 32.52 2.77 -2.64
C VAL A 26 31.19 2.49 -1.93
N VAL A 27 31.11 2.85 -0.65
CA VAL A 27 29.86 2.83 0.11
C VAL A 27 28.87 3.73 -0.62
N LEU A 28 27.81 3.12 -1.17
CA LEU A 28 26.70 3.86 -1.79
C LEU A 28 26.11 4.84 -0.77
N ASP A 29 25.64 6.00 -1.25
CA ASP A 29 24.96 7.05 -0.50
C ASP A 29 24.26 6.50 0.77
N PRO A 30 24.76 6.83 1.99
CA PRO A 30 24.23 6.29 3.23
C PRO A 30 22.73 6.53 3.41
N VAL A 31 22.20 7.64 2.88
CA VAL A 31 20.76 7.91 2.94
C VAL A 31 19.99 6.96 2.02
N ALA A 32 20.51 6.64 0.85
CA ALA A 32 19.91 5.67 -0.05
C ALA A 32 19.96 4.24 0.52
N GLN A 33 21.06 3.87 1.20
CA GLN A 33 21.20 2.58 1.88
C GLN A 33 20.25 2.45 3.07
N MET A 34 20.14 3.49 3.92
CA MET A 34 19.19 3.50 5.04
C MET A 34 17.74 3.47 4.55
N ARG A 35 17.41 4.21 3.47
CA ARG A 35 16.08 4.16 2.85
C ARG A 35 15.73 2.76 2.36
N ARG A 36 16.69 2.07 1.75
CA ARG A 36 16.53 0.68 1.31
C ARG A 36 16.33 -0.25 2.50
N GLY A 37 17.19 -0.18 3.52
CA GLY A 37 17.04 -1.02 4.72
C GLY A 37 15.71 -0.78 5.46
N VAL A 38 15.24 0.45 5.57
CA VAL A 38 13.92 0.75 6.16
C VAL A 38 12.78 0.21 5.30
N ALA A 39 12.90 0.24 3.96
CA ALA A 39 11.92 -0.37 3.07
C ALA A 39 11.88 -1.90 3.22
N ASP A 40 13.05 -2.54 3.29
CA ASP A 40 13.18 -3.98 3.50
C ASP A 40 12.63 -4.41 4.86
N LEU A 41 12.88 -3.61 5.92
CA LEU A 41 12.31 -3.85 7.26
C LEU A 41 10.79 -3.72 7.29
N ARG A 42 10.21 -2.75 6.57
CA ARG A 42 8.75 -2.61 6.46
C ARG A 42 8.12 -3.79 5.71
N ALA A 43 8.78 -4.22 4.62
CA ALA A 43 8.37 -5.41 3.88
C ALA A 43 8.45 -6.68 4.74
N ALA A 44 9.51 -6.84 5.54
CA ALA A 44 9.67 -7.98 6.45
C ALA A 44 8.74 -7.92 7.69
N ALA A 45 8.31 -6.73 8.11
CA ALA A 45 7.46 -6.51 9.28
C ALA A 45 5.95 -6.55 8.99
N GLY A 46 5.51 -6.96 7.79
CA GLY A 46 4.09 -7.15 7.48
C GLY A 46 3.29 -5.87 7.21
N SER A 47 3.92 -4.87 6.58
CA SER A 47 3.22 -3.69 6.04
C SER A 47 3.77 -3.43 4.63
N SER A 48 3.04 -3.61 3.54
CA SER A 48 1.61 -3.77 3.34
C SER A 48 1.45 -4.44 1.98
N ASP A 49 1.40 -5.77 1.91
CA ASP A 49 0.97 -6.39 0.65
C ASP A 49 -0.50 -5.97 0.43
N PRO A 50 -0.84 -5.28 -0.68
CA PRO A 50 -2.23 -4.93 -0.94
C PRO A 50 -3.15 -6.15 -1.08
N ARG A 51 -2.59 -7.37 -1.19
CA ARG A 51 -3.30 -8.65 -1.17
C ARG A 51 -3.59 -9.18 0.23
N GLU A 52 -2.93 -8.65 1.25
CA GLU A 52 -3.15 -9.06 2.64
C GLU A 52 -4.35 -8.34 3.26
N PHE A 53 -4.89 -8.94 4.32
CA PHE A 53 -6.09 -8.46 5.03
C PHE A 53 -6.09 -6.96 5.27
N LEU A 54 -5.02 -6.41 5.86
CA LEU A 54 -4.96 -5.01 6.24
C LEU A 54 -4.91 -4.07 5.02
N GLY A 55 -4.25 -4.49 3.94
CA GLY A 55 -4.19 -3.75 2.68
C GLY A 55 -5.58 -3.63 2.04
N LEU A 56 -6.27 -4.76 1.88
CA LEU A 56 -7.63 -4.78 1.34
C LEU A 56 -8.61 -4.02 2.23
N ALA A 57 -8.53 -4.17 3.56
CA ALA A 57 -9.39 -3.47 4.50
C ALA A 57 -9.19 -1.94 4.44
N ALA A 58 -7.93 -1.49 4.34
CA ALA A 58 -7.61 -0.06 4.22
C ALA A 58 -8.04 0.54 2.87
N MET A 59 -8.00 -0.24 1.78
CA MET A 59 -8.49 0.21 0.47
C MET A 59 -10.02 0.31 0.48
N LEU A 60 -10.71 -0.69 1.05
CA LEU A 60 -12.17 -0.71 1.13
C LEU A 60 -12.73 0.36 2.08
N SER A 61 -12.06 0.64 3.20
CA SER A 61 -12.50 1.67 4.15
C SER A 61 -12.59 3.07 3.54
N ARG A 62 -11.74 3.37 2.55
CA ARG A 62 -11.79 4.63 1.79
C ARG A 62 -13.01 4.71 0.85
N ALA A 63 -13.54 3.56 0.43
CA ALA A 63 -14.73 3.48 -0.42
C ALA A 63 -16.03 3.55 0.41
N LEU A 64 -15.97 3.13 1.68
CA LEU A 64 -17.08 3.24 2.64
C LEU A 64 -17.33 4.70 3.00
N ALA A 65 -18.58 5.15 2.84
CA ALA A 65 -19.00 6.44 3.37
C ALA A 65 -19.04 6.37 4.91
N ALA A 66 -18.81 7.49 5.60
CA ALA A 66 -18.60 7.60 7.05
C ALA A 66 -19.79 7.20 7.96
N GLU A 67 -20.76 6.46 7.45
CA GLU A 67 -21.87 5.91 8.23
C GLU A 67 -21.34 4.70 9.03
N GLY A 68 -20.84 5.01 10.23
CA GLY A 68 -20.41 4.03 11.23
C GLY A 68 -21.54 3.05 11.56
N ASP A 69 -21.18 1.79 11.80
CA ASP A 69 -22.03 0.61 12.04
C ASP A 69 -22.58 -0.15 10.83
N ALA A 70 -22.12 0.13 9.61
CA ALA A 70 -22.50 -0.69 8.47
C ALA A 70 -21.88 -2.10 8.45
N VAL A 71 -20.72 -2.32 9.10
CA VAL A 71 -19.94 -3.57 9.00
C VAL A 71 -20.16 -4.45 10.23
N ARG A 72 -20.62 -5.69 10.03
CA ARG A 72 -20.83 -6.69 11.09
C ARG A 72 -19.65 -7.66 11.24
N ALA A 73 -19.05 -8.06 10.13
CA ALA A 73 -17.92 -9.00 10.14
C ALA A 73 -16.98 -8.78 8.96
N LEU A 74 -15.73 -9.18 9.16
CA LEU A 74 -14.69 -9.24 8.14
C LEU A 74 -14.07 -10.64 8.17
N GLU A 75 -14.03 -11.33 7.02
CA GLU A 75 -13.31 -12.60 6.86
C GLU A 75 -12.31 -12.46 5.71
N PHE A 76 -11.09 -12.96 5.90
CA PHE A 76 -10.09 -13.01 4.84
C PHE A 76 -9.67 -14.44 4.57
N ARG A 77 -9.81 -14.85 3.32
CA ARG A 77 -9.47 -16.19 2.85
C ARG A 77 -9.08 -16.12 1.38
N ASP A 78 -8.02 -16.83 0.99
CA ASP A 78 -7.59 -16.98 -0.41
C ASP A 78 -7.50 -15.64 -1.17
N GLY A 79 -6.86 -14.65 -0.56
CA GLY A 79 -6.64 -13.31 -1.14
C GLY A 79 -7.91 -12.47 -1.31
N ALA A 80 -9.06 -12.90 -0.78
CA ALA A 80 -10.30 -12.13 -0.73
C ALA A 80 -10.62 -11.65 0.68
N LEU A 81 -11.05 -10.40 0.76
CA LEU A 81 -11.72 -9.85 1.93
C LEU A 81 -13.24 -9.92 1.70
N ARG A 82 -13.93 -10.73 2.50
CA ARG A 82 -15.39 -10.73 2.61
C ARG A 82 -15.80 -9.79 3.74
N VAL A 83 -16.75 -8.92 3.46
CA VAL A 83 -17.34 -7.99 4.42
C VAL A 83 -18.83 -8.27 4.52
N ASP A 84 -19.30 -8.65 5.70
CA ASP A 84 -20.72 -8.80 5.98
C ASP A 84 -21.25 -7.48 6.54
N PHE A 85 -22.23 -6.89 5.85
CA PHE A 85 -22.85 -5.64 6.25
C PHE A 85 -24.10 -5.88 7.08
N ASP A 86 -24.46 -4.92 7.93
CA ASP A 86 -25.82 -4.82 8.46
C ASP A 86 -26.75 -4.57 7.26
N PRO A 87 -27.78 -5.40 7.04
CA PRO A 87 -28.72 -5.20 5.95
C PRO A 87 -29.29 -3.79 5.95
N ARG A 88 -29.61 -3.25 7.14
CA ARG A 88 -30.24 -1.94 7.34
C ARG A 88 -29.36 -0.78 6.89
N ALA A 89 -28.04 -0.96 6.91
CA ALA A 89 -27.07 0.05 6.51
C ALA A 89 -26.84 0.10 4.99
N LEU A 90 -27.17 -0.98 4.25
CA LEU A 90 -27.01 -1.08 2.80
C LEU A 90 -28.24 -1.71 2.14
N GLU A 91 -29.43 -1.23 2.49
CA GLU A 91 -30.69 -1.72 1.92
C GLU A 91 -30.85 -1.31 0.45
N ALA A 92 -30.43 -0.10 0.10
CA ALA A 92 -30.67 0.43 -1.24
C ALA A 92 -29.65 -0.13 -2.25
N LYS A 93 -30.16 -0.71 -3.35
CA LYS A 93 -29.34 -1.17 -4.49
C LYS A 93 -28.33 -0.12 -4.96
N LYS A 94 -28.77 1.15 -5.01
CA LYS A 94 -27.94 2.29 -5.39
C LYS A 94 -26.73 2.50 -4.47
N GLN A 95 -26.87 2.25 -3.17
CA GLN A 95 -25.75 2.34 -2.21
C GLN A 95 -24.72 1.23 -2.48
N ARG A 96 -25.20 0.00 -2.74
CA ARG A 96 -24.35 -1.15 -3.07
C ARG A 96 -23.58 -0.96 -4.38
N GLU A 97 -24.23 -0.39 -5.39
CA GLU A 97 -23.61 -0.04 -6.68
C GLU A 97 -22.57 1.07 -6.51
N ALA A 98 -22.89 2.13 -5.76
CA ALA A 98 -21.95 3.21 -5.47
C ALA A 98 -20.72 2.73 -4.67
N LEU A 99 -20.90 1.80 -3.74
CA LEU A 99 -19.77 1.19 -3.01
C LEU A 99 -18.88 0.37 -3.95
N LEU A 100 -19.45 -0.42 -4.86
CA LEU A 100 -18.67 -1.16 -5.86
C LEU A 100 -17.90 -0.22 -6.79
N GLU A 101 -18.52 0.88 -7.23
CA GLU A 101 -17.87 1.87 -8.08
C GLU A 101 -16.66 2.50 -7.37
N LYS A 102 -16.83 2.91 -6.11
CA LYS A 102 -15.75 3.47 -5.29
C LYS A 102 -14.65 2.44 -5.00
N ALA A 103 -15.01 1.19 -4.72
CA ALA A 103 -14.05 0.11 -4.51
C ALA A 103 -13.24 -0.17 -5.79
N SER A 104 -13.89 -0.16 -6.96
CA SER A 104 -13.23 -0.29 -8.26
C SER A 104 -12.29 0.88 -8.54
N ALA A 105 -12.70 2.12 -8.23
CA ALA A 105 -11.82 3.29 -8.33
C ALA A 105 -10.59 3.19 -7.40
N ALA A 106 -10.73 2.49 -6.27
CA ALA A 106 -9.62 2.18 -5.37
C ALA A 106 -8.74 1.00 -5.82
N GLY A 107 -9.03 0.36 -6.96
CA GLY A 107 -8.25 -0.78 -7.49
C GLY A 107 -8.72 -2.15 -7.02
N LEU A 108 -9.93 -2.26 -6.46
CA LEU A 108 -10.51 -3.52 -6.02
C LEU A 108 -11.52 -4.06 -7.03
N ALA A 109 -11.50 -5.36 -7.29
CA ALA A 109 -12.61 -6.07 -7.92
C ALA A 109 -13.53 -6.61 -6.83
N GLY A 110 -14.84 -6.37 -6.95
CA GLY A 110 -15.80 -6.74 -5.91
C GLY A 110 -17.05 -7.42 -6.46
N ARG A 111 -17.67 -8.29 -5.65
CA ARG A 111 -18.94 -8.94 -5.95
C ARG A 111 -19.82 -9.03 -4.70
N TRP A 112 -21.09 -8.66 -4.86
CA TRP A 112 -22.11 -8.85 -3.83
C TRP A 112 -22.68 -10.28 -3.83
N SER A 113 -22.95 -10.77 -2.63
CA SER A 113 -23.79 -11.94 -2.33
C SER A 113 -24.62 -11.58 -1.11
N ASP A 114 -25.94 -11.45 -1.25
CA ASP A 114 -26.85 -11.01 -0.20
C ASP A 114 -26.43 -9.68 0.46
N ALA A 115 -26.12 -9.71 1.76
CA ALA A 115 -25.65 -8.57 2.55
C ALA A 115 -24.11 -8.50 2.63
N SER A 116 -23.41 -9.23 1.76
CA SER A 116 -21.97 -9.43 1.87
C SER A 116 -21.25 -9.03 0.59
N LEU A 117 -20.14 -8.31 0.73
CA LEU A 117 -19.27 -7.92 -0.37
C LEU A 117 -17.96 -8.69 -0.28
N SER A 118 -17.62 -9.42 -1.31
CA SER A 118 -16.27 -9.98 -1.47
C SER A 118 -15.45 -9.04 -2.34
N VAL A 119 -14.27 -8.63 -1.89
CA VAL A 119 -13.30 -7.83 -2.67
C VAL A 119 -11.93 -8.50 -2.77
N ARG A 120 -11.26 -8.30 -3.90
CA ARG A 120 -9.87 -8.67 -4.19
C ARG A 120 -9.18 -7.53 -4.93
N LEU A 121 -7.85 -7.59 -5.08
CA LEU A 121 -7.17 -6.69 -6.02
C LEU A 121 -7.66 -6.95 -7.45
N LYS A 122 -7.86 -5.87 -8.20
CA LYS A 122 -8.22 -5.95 -9.60
C LYS A 122 -7.06 -6.57 -10.38
N GLY A 123 -7.32 -7.68 -11.08
CA GLY A 123 -6.30 -8.44 -11.81
C GLY A 123 -5.85 -9.73 -11.12
N ASP A 124 -6.18 -9.93 -9.84
CA ASP A 124 -6.09 -11.25 -9.19
C ASP A 124 -7.37 -12.04 -9.48
N SER A 125 -7.38 -12.78 -10.61
CA SER A 125 -8.30 -13.92 -10.77
C SER A 125 -7.64 -15.17 -10.19
N PRO A 126 -8.41 -16.10 -9.60
CA PRO A 126 -7.91 -17.45 -9.35
C PRO A 126 -7.50 -18.16 -10.66
#